data_AF-A0A4Q6G1R4-F1
#
_entry.id   AF-A0A4Q6G1R4-F1
#
_cell.length_a   1.000
_cell.length_b   1.000
_cell.length_c   1.000
_cell.angle_alpha   90.00
_cell.angle_beta   90.00
_cell.angle_gamma   90.00
#
_symmetry.space_group_name_H-M   'P 1'
#
loop_
_entity.id
_entity.type
_entity.pdbx_description
1 polymer ?
#
loop_
_entity_poly.entity_id
_entity_poly.type
_entity_poly.pdbx_seq_one_letter_code
_entity_poly.pdbx_strand_id
1 'polypeptide(L)'
;MFHRIWIYLNSMYPPISRMLYAIAHFYGLYFAVQILAGTGPLVITHASIAGCITVFLFMLYLRVADELKDLEIDLRLFPERALPSGGVNVSDLAVLMGITIVLMFGVNMFYGNAIN
;
A
#
# COMPACT_ATOMS: atom_id res chain seq x y z
N MET A 1 -13.29 -12.35 8.89
CA MET A 1 -12.00 -11.75 8.52
C MET A 1 -12.08 -11.04 7.17
N PHE A 2 -12.14 -11.74 6.04
CA PHE A 2 -12.11 -11.10 4.70
C PHE A 2 -13.19 -10.04 4.47
N HIS A 3 -14.43 -10.29 4.88
CA HIS A 3 -15.50 -9.30 4.77
C HIS A 3 -15.23 -8.04 5.61
N ARG A 4 -14.67 -8.19 6.82
CA ARG A 4 -14.31 -7.08 7.72
C ARG A 4 -13.16 -6.26 7.14
N ILE A 5 -12.12 -6.93 6.63
CA ILE A 5 -11.01 -6.28 5.91
C ILE A 5 -11.52 -5.53 4.67
N TRP A 6 -12.48 -6.09 3.94
CA TRP A 6 -13.06 -5.41 2.77
C TRP A 6 -13.83 -4.14 3.14
N ILE A 7 -14.62 -4.17 4.22
CA ILE A 7 -15.30 -2.98 4.76
C ILE A 7 -14.27 -1.92 5.19
N TYR A 8 -13.21 -2.36 5.84
CA TYR A 8 -12.10 -1.49 6.23
C TYR A 8 -11.42 -0.82 5.04
N LEU A 9 -11.05 -1.60 4.02
CA LEU A 9 -10.44 -1.07 2.81
C LEU A 9 -11.37 -0.06 2.13
N ASN A 10 -12.66 -0.35 1.98
CA ASN A 10 -13.55 0.61 1.32
C ASN A 10 -13.79 1.89 2.12
N SER A 11 -13.74 1.85 3.45
CA SER A 11 -13.96 3.02 4.31
C SER A 11 -12.69 3.85 4.51
N MET A 12 -11.55 3.22 4.83
CA MET A 12 -10.31 3.91 5.23
C MET A 12 -9.26 3.97 4.12
N TYR A 13 -9.22 2.99 3.23
CA TYR A 13 -8.21 2.91 2.16
C TYR A 13 -8.81 2.45 0.83
N PRO A 14 -9.64 3.28 0.16
CA PRO A 14 -10.40 2.84 -1.02
C PRO A 14 -9.44 2.35 -2.12
N PRO A 15 -9.39 1.04 -2.43
CA PRO A 15 -8.27 0.46 -3.18
C PRO A 15 -8.09 1.06 -4.57
N ILE A 16 -9.19 1.34 -5.27
CA ILE A 16 -9.16 1.90 -6.63
C ILE A 16 -8.56 3.31 -6.61
N SER A 17 -9.05 4.19 -5.74
CA SER A 17 -8.54 5.56 -5.61
C SER A 17 -7.07 5.58 -5.22
N ARG A 18 -6.69 4.72 -4.27
CA ARG A 18 -5.30 4.61 -3.79
C ARG A 18 -4.37 4.02 -4.85
N MET A 19 -4.86 3.10 -5.69
CA MET A 19 -4.09 2.59 -6.83
C MET A 19 -3.85 3.68 -7.87
N LEU A 20 -4.86 4.48 -8.22
CA LEU A 20 -4.68 5.61 -9.14
C LEU A 20 -3.68 6.64 -8.60
N TYR A 21 -3.72 6.92 -7.30
CA TYR A 21 -2.73 7.77 -6.65
C TYR A 21 -1.32 7.17 -6.73
N ALA A 22 -1.15 5.88 -6.44
CA ALA A 22 0.14 5.20 -6.52
C ALA A 22 0.71 5.23 -7.95
N ILE A 23 -0.13 5.01 -8.96
CA ILE A 23 0.25 5.10 -10.38
C ILE A 23 0.74 6.51 -10.70
N ALA A 24 -0.04 7.54 -10.37
CA ALA A 24 0.31 8.92 -10.65
C ALA A 24 1.60 9.33 -9.92
N HIS A 25 1.74 8.96 -8.65
CA HIS A 25 2.90 9.28 -7.83
C HIS A 25 4.18 8.59 -8.33
N PHE A 26 4.12 7.27 -8.57
CA PHE A 26 5.28 6.50 -9.01
C PHE A 26 5.70 6.88 -10.43
N TYR A 27 4.78 6.89 -11.40
CA TYR A 27 5.14 7.18 -12.79
C TYR A 27 5.50 8.64 -13.01
N GLY A 28 4.94 9.57 -12.22
CA GLY A 28 5.37 10.96 -12.24
C GLY A 28 6.86 11.11 -11.93
N LEU A 29 7.33 10.44 -10.87
CA LEU A 29 8.74 10.47 -10.48
C LEU A 29 9.61 9.62 -11.43
N TYR A 30 9.16 8.43 -11.81
CA TYR A 30 9.90 7.52 -12.69
C TYR A 30 10.16 8.13 -14.07
N PHE A 31 9.18 8.80 -14.67
CA PHE A 31 9.38 9.50 -15.94
C PHE A 31 10.23 10.77 -15.79
N ALA A 32 10.07 11.52 -14.69
CA ALA A 32 10.93 12.67 -14.42
C ALA A 32 12.41 12.25 -14.35
N VAL A 33 12.72 11.13 -13.70
CA VAL A 33 14.08 10.59 -13.63
C VAL A 33 14.60 10.17 -15.02
N GLN A 34 13.79 9.49 -15.84
CA GLN A 34 14.20 9.13 -17.21
C GLN A 34 14.51 10.36 -18.08
N ILE A 35 13.68 11.40 -17.98
CA ILE A 35 13.89 12.65 -18.71
C ILE A 35 15.19 13.32 -18.26
N LEU A 36 15.42 13.40 -16.94
CA LEU A 36 16.64 14.00 -16.38
C LEU A 36 17.91 13.19 -16.72
N ALA A 37 17.80 11.88 -16.82
CA ALA A 37 18.89 11.00 -17.21
C ALA A 37 19.22 11.05 -18.72
N GLY A 38 18.40 11.71 -19.54
CA GLY A 38 18.55 11.74 -20.99
C GLY A 38 18.34 10.38 -21.66
N THR A 39 17.72 9.42 -20.95
CA THR A 39 17.51 8.06 -21.44
C THR A 39 16.33 8.01 -22.40
N GLY A 40 16.56 8.35 -23.68
CA GLY A 40 15.70 7.99 -24.82
C GLY A 40 14.18 8.19 -24.64
N PRO A 41 13.32 7.45 -25.39
CA PRO A 41 11.88 7.51 -25.20
C PRO A 41 11.48 6.98 -23.81
N LEU A 42 10.37 7.47 -23.25
CA LEU A 42 9.87 6.97 -21.96
C LEU A 42 9.51 5.48 -22.06
N VAL A 43 10.17 4.65 -21.26
CA VAL A 43 9.95 3.21 -21.24
C VAL A 43 9.31 2.78 -19.93
N ILE A 44 8.24 1.99 -20.04
CA ILE A 44 7.65 1.23 -18.94
C ILE A 44 8.28 -0.16 -18.96
N THR A 45 8.84 -0.58 -17.82
CA THR A 45 9.50 -1.88 -17.66
C THR A 45 8.72 -2.75 -16.67
N HIS A 46 9.00 -4.05 -16.65
CA HIS A 46 8.45 -4.95 -15.64
C HIS A 46 8.85 -4.50 -14.22
N ALA A 47 10.08 -3.99 -14.06
CA ALA A 47 10.56 -3.41 -12.82
C ALA A 47 9.80 -2.13 -12.43
N SER A 48 9.41 -1.28 -13.39
CA SER A 48 8.60 -0.09 -13.09
C SER A 48 7.18 -0.45 -12.66
N ILE A 49 6.59 -1.50 -13.26
CA ILE A 49 5.29 -2.03 -12.81
C ILE A 49 5.41 -2.57 -11.38
N ALA A 50 6.46 -3.35 -11.10
CA ALA A 50 6.75 -3.86 -9.76
C ALA A 50 6.93 -2.73 -8.74
N GLY A 51 7.65 -1.67 -9.10
CA GLY A 51 7.84 -0.48 -8.27
C GLY A 51 6.51 0.25 -7.98
N CYS A 52 5.65 0.41 -8.97
CA CYS A 52 4.31 0.99 -8.78
C CYS A 52 3.46 0.17 -7.80
N ILE A 53 3.43 -1.16 -7.96
CA ILE A 53 2.71 -2.07 -7.05
C ILE A 53 3.32 -1.99 -5.65
N THR A 54 4.65 -1.89 -5.55
CA THR A 54 5.36 -1.74 -4.27
C THR A 54 4.98 -0.46 -3.56
N VAL A 55 4.89 0.68 -4.26
CA VAL A 55 4.42 1.95 -3.65
C VAL A 55 3.01 1.81 -3.10
N PHE A 56 2.10 1.17 -3.85
CA PHE A 56 0.74 0.92 -3.37
C PHE A 56 0.73 0.06 -2.10
N LEU A 57 1.44 -1.08 -2.11
CA LEU A 57 1.53 -1.98 -0.97
C LEU A 57 2.21 -1.30 0.24
N PHE A 58 3.24 -0.50 0.00
CA PHE A 58 3.93 0.24 1.06
C PHE A 58 3.00 1.28 1.71
N MET A 59 2.21 2.00 0.92
CA MET A 59 1.22 2.94 1.46
C MET A 59 0.11 2.23 2.23
N LEU A 60 -0.33 1.05 1.79
CA LEU A 60 -1.27 0.23 2.56
C LEU A 60 -0.64 -0.25 3.87
N TYR A 61 0.62 -0.68 3.85
CA TYR A 61 1.36 -1.07 5.04
C TYR A 61 1.44 0.07 6.06
N LEU A 62 1.87 1.27 5.63
CA LEU A 62 1.93 2.44 6.50
C LEU A 62 0.57 2.75 7.12
N ARG A 63 -0.50 2.69 6.32
CA ARG A 63 -1.85 2.94 6.80
C ARG A 63 -2.28 1.96 7.89
N VAL A 64 -2.03 0.67 7.69
CA VAL A 64 -2.38 -0.36 8.67
C VAL A 64 -1.51 -0.26 9.91
N ALA A 65 -0.21 0.04 9.75
CA ALA A 65 0.72 0.23 10.86
C ALA A 65 0.34 1.41 11.75
N ASP A 66 -0.07 2.54 11.15
CA ASP A 66 -0.55 3.71 11.90
C ASP A 66 -1.77 3.36 12.76
N GLU A 67 -2.74 2.61 12.23
CA GLU A 67 -3.92 2.23 13.03
C GLU A 67 -3.61 1.25 14.17
N LEU A 68 -2.67 0.33 13.96
CA LEU A 68 -2.23 -0.58 15.02
C LEU A 68 -1.46 0.17 16.12
N LYS A 69 -0.62 1.13 15.73
CA LYS A 69 0.17 1.95 16.65
C LYS A 69 -0.71 2.93 17.43
N ASP A 70 -1.68 3.56 16.77
CA ASP A 70 -2.48 4.63 17.35
C ASP A 70 -3.74 4.12 18.07
N LEU A 71 -3.94 2.80 18.18
CA LEU A 71 -5.12 2.17 18.78
C LEU A 71 -5.53 2.77 20.13
N GLU A 72 -4.59 2.96 21.06
CA GLU A 72 -4.89 3.50 22.39
C GLU A 72 -5.40 4.95 22.35
N ILE A 73 -4.88 5.73 21.40
CA ILE A 73 -5.24 7.14 21.20
C ILE A 73 -6.60 7.20 20.50
N ASP A 74 -6.78 6.40 19.46
CA ASP A 74 -7.99 6.32 18.66
C ASP A 74 -9.19 5.81 19.49
N LEU A 75 -8.98 4.92 20.46
CA LEU A 75 -10.03 4.52 21.41
C LEU A 75 -10.59 5.68 22.26
N ARG A 76 -9.77 6.71 22.51
CA ARG A 76 -10.16 7.87 23.32
C ARG A 76 -10.71 9.01 22.48
N LEU A 77 -10.13 9.23 21.29
CA LEU A 77 -10.38 10.42 20.47
C LEU A 77 -11.27 10.15 19.26
N PHE A 78 -11.28 8.93 18.73
CA PHE A 78 -11.98 8.57 17.49
C PHE A 78 -12.67 7.20 17.60
N PRO A 79 -13.56 6.99 18.59
CA PRO A 79 -14.21 5.71 18.85
C PRO A 79 -15.06 5.20 17.68
N GLU A 80 -15.45 6.08 16.75
CA GLU A 80 -16.22 5.77 15.54
C GLU A 80 -15.41 5.06 14.45
N ARG A 81 -14.07 5.07 14.52
CA ARG A 81 -13.21 4.44 13.51
C ARG A 81 -13.37 2.92 13.52
N ALA A 82 -13.07 2.28 12.39
CA ALA A 82 -13.33 0.85 12.16
C ALA A 82 -12.66 -0.08 13.20
N LEU A 83 -11.46 0.27 13.69
CA LEU A 83 -10.73 -0.52 14.67
C LEU A 83 -11.22 -0.25 16.13
N PRO A 84 -11.29 1.01 16.61
CA PRO A 84 -11.88 1.34 17.93
C PRO A 84 -13.33 0.91 18.12
N SER A 85 -14.17 1.00 17.09
CA SER A 85 -15.58 0.61 17.14
C SER A 85 -15.81 -0.91 17.13
N GLY A 86 -14.75 -1.71 16.95
CA GLY A 86 -14.84 -3.17 16.81
C GLY A 86 -15.35 -3.65 15.45
N GLY A 87 -15.48 -2.76 14.46
CA GLY A 87 -15.81 -3.15 13.07
C GLY A 87 -14.75 -4.07 12.44
N VAL A 88 -13.49 -3.93 12.87
CA VAL A 88 -12.36 -4.80 12.53
C VAL A 88 -11.55 -5.12 13.79
N ASN A 89 -11.01 -6.33 13.87
CA ASN A 89 -10.16 -6.73 14.98
C ASN A 89 -8.68 -6.43 14.70
N VAL A 90 -7.90 -6.22 15.76
CA VAL A 90 -6.43 -6.08 15.70
C VAL A 90 -5.79 -7.25 14.93
N SER A 91 -6.29 -8.48 15.14
CA SER A 91 -5.81 -9.67 14.43
C SER A 91 -6.08 -9.64 12.93
N ASP A 92 -7.21 -9.06 12.49
CA ASP A 92 -7.51 -8.93 11.06
C ASP A 92 -6.53 -7.94 10.39
N LEU A 93 -6.22 -6.83 11.06
CA LEU A 93 -5.24 -5.84 10.58
C LEU A 93 -3.82 -6.38 10.60
N ALA A 94 -3.44 -7.15 11.63
CA ALA A 94 -2.13 -7.80 11.69
C ALA A 94 -1.95 -8.81 10.53
N VAL A 95 -3.00 -9.59 10.20
CA VAL A 95 -2.99 -10.48 9.03
C VAL A 95 -2.88 -9.69 7.73
N LEU A 96 -3.63 -8.60 7.59
CA LEU A 96 -3.56 -7.72 6.40
C LEU A 96 -2.15 -7.13 6.23
N MET A 97 -1.54 -6.67 7.32
CA MET A 97 -0.16 -6.17 7.33
C MET A 97 0.82 -7.26 6.88
N GLY A 98 0.70 -8.48 7.44
CA GLY A 98 1.53 -9.62 7.04
C GLY A 98 1.39 -9.99 5.55
N ILE A 99 0.15 -10.04 5.04
CA ILE A 99 -0.12 -10.28 3.61
C ILE A 99 0.53 -9.18 2.75
N THR A 100 0.40 -7.92 3.16
CA THR A 100 0.95 -6.78 2.43
C THR A 100 2.48 -6.86 2.34
N ILE A 101 3.14 -7.24 3.45
CA ILE A 101 4.59 -7.48 3.48
C ILE A 101 4.98 -8.62 2.54
N VAL A 102 4.32 -9.78 2.63
CA VAL A 102 4.62 -10.94 1.78
C VAL A 102 4.47 -10.62 0.30
N LEU A 103 3.39 -9.92 -0.08
CA LEU A 103 3.17 -9.49 -1.46
C LEU A 103 4.25 -8.51 -1.93
N MET A 104 4.65 -7.57 -1.08
CA MET A 104 5.68 -6.59 -1.40
C MET A 104 7.03 -7.27 -1.65
N PHE A 105 7.42 -8.21 -0.79
CA PHE A 105 8.61 -9.02 -1.02
C PHE A 105 8.49 -9.87 -2.30
N GLY A 106 7.37 -10.56 -2.50
CA GLY A 106 7.14 -11.37 -3.69
C GLY A 106 7.27 -10.58 -4.99
N VAL A 107 6.61 -9.43 -5.07
CA VAL A 107 6.66 -8.55 -6.26
C VAL A 107 8.09 -8.10 -6.55
N ASN A 108 8.85 -7.68 -5.54
CA ASN A 108 10.22 -7.21 -5.74
C ASN A 108 11.20 -8.35 -6.07
N MET A 109 11.03 -9.52 -5.48
CA MET A 109 11.86 -10.69 -5.77
C MET A 109 11.68 -11.18 -7.21
N PHE A 110 10.44 -11.25 -7.70
CA PHE A 110 10.15 -11.82 -9.03
C PHE A 110 10.22 -10.80 -10.17
N TYR A 111 9.84 -9.54 -9.94
CA TYR A 111 9.68 -8.55 -10.99
C TYR A 111 10.54 -7.30 -10.81
N GLY A 112 11.09 -7.06 -9.62
CA GLY A 112 11.93 -5.89 -9.30
C GLY A 112 13.40 -6.02 -9.72
N ASN A 113 13.80 -7.12 -10.36
CA ASN A 113 15.20 -7.47 -10.66
C ASN A 113 16.10 -7.53 -9.41
N ALA A 114 15.56 -7.79 -8.21
CA ALA A 114 16.38 -7.91 -6.99
C ALA A 114 17.33 -9.13 -7.01
N ILE A 115 17.11 -10.11 -7.90
CA ILE A 115 17.86 -11.38 -7.99
C ILE A 115 18.48 -11.57 -9.38
N ASN A 116 18.40 -10.58 -10.28
CA ASN A 116 18.99 -10.64 -11.64
C ASN A 116 20.18 -9.71 -11.79
#